data_AF-A0A958MB95-F1
#
_entry.id   AF-A0A958MB95-F1
#
_cell.length_a   1.000
_cell.length_b   1.000
_cell.length_c   1.000
_cell.angle_alpha   90.00
_cell.angle_beta   90.00
_cell.angle_gamma   90.00
#
_symmetry.space_group_name_H-M   'P 1'
#
loop_
_entity.id
_entity.type
_entity.pdbx_description
1 polymer ?
#
loop_
_entity_poly.entity_id
_entity_poly.type
_entity_poly.pdbx_seq_one_letter_code
_entity_poly.pdbx_strand_id
1 'polypeptide(L)'
;LWVTVGFAIIATVSGVIASVFAVSRMLAMLTDMKLVPHSHFGMPGDIQKHTLVYTIVLAMVLTVFFDLSRIASLGAIFYIIMDIAVHWGVLRFLRKEIKASAIVLITAIILDVIVLGAFLLVKAQTDMLVIYVSLAGMVFVFAGERLFLKHYSRSDEGHSHGA
;
A
#
# COMPACT_ATOMS: atom_id res chain seq x y z
N LEU A 1 8.58 4.25 34.63
CA LEU A 1 7.69 5.00 33.72
C LEU A 1 8.48 5.84 32.72
N TRP A 2 9.31 6.79 33.14
CA TRP A 2 10.14 7.62 32.23
C TRP A 2 10.99 6.83 31.23
N VAL A 3 11.66 5.76 31.70
CA VAL A 3 12.45 4.87 30.83
C VAL A 3 11.58 4.19 29.78
N THR A 4 10.43 3.62 30.18
CA THR A 4 9.46 2.96 29.28
C THR A 4 8.89 3.93 28.24
N VAL A 5 8.54 5.15 28.65
CA VAL A 5 8.05 6.20 27.75
C VAL A 5 9.16 6.60 26.76
N GLY A 6 10.40 6.76 27.23
CA GLY A 6 11.55 7.04 26.37
C GLY A 6 11.74 5.96 25.29
N PHE A 7 11.71 4.68 25.68
CA PHE A 7 11.79 3.58 24.71
C PHE A 7 10.61 3.55 23.73
N ALA A 8 9.39 3.82 24.18
CA ALA A 8 8.21 3.86 23.32
C ALA A 8 8.31 4.97 22.25
N ILE A 9 8.82 6.15 22.63
CA ILE A 9 9.04 7.26 21.68
C ILE A 9 10.11 6.85 20.65
N ILE A 10 11.24 6.30 21.09
CA ILE A 10 12.32 5.89 20.17
C ILE A 10 11.84 4.81 19.20
N ALA A 11 11.10 3.81 19.69
CA ALA A 11 10.57 2.72 18.87
C ALA A 11 9.57 3.22 17.81
N THR A 12 8.67 4.13 18.18
CA THR A 12 7.67 4.67 17.24
C THR A 12 8.30 5.58 16.20
N VAL A 13 9.20 6.50 16.60
CA VAL A 13 9.90 7.40 15.67
C VAL A 13 10.76 6.60 14.69
N SER A 14 11.55 5.64 15.19
CA SER A 14 12.40 4.80 14.33
C SER A 14 11.58 3.94 13.37
N GLY A 15 10.48 3.35 13.83
CA GLY A 15 9.57 2.56 12.99
C GLY A 15 8.96 3.38 11.85
N VAL A 16 8.47 4.59 12.15
CA VAL A 16 7.92 5.49 11.12
C VAL A 16 9.00 5.87 10.11
N ILE A 17 10.18 6.29 10.57
CA ILE A 17 11.30 6.66 9.67
C ILE A 17 11.66 5.47 8.76
N ALA A 18 11.83 4.28 9.32
CA ALA A 18 12.18 3.09 8.55
C ALA A 18 11.13 2.75 7.48
N SER A 19 9.84 2.81 7.84
CA SER A 19 8.74 2.51 6.91
C SER A 19 8.66 3.51 5.76
N VAL A 20 8.81 4.81 6.02
CA VAL A 20 8.76 5.85 4.98
C VAL A 20 9.93 5.70 4.01
N PHE A 21 11.12 5.42 4.50
CA PHE A 21 12.28 5.17 3.64
C PHE A 21 12.10 3.92 2.77
N ALA A 22 11.62 2.82 3.34
CA ALA A 22 11.36 1.58 2.59
C ALA A 22 10.32 1.80 1.48
N VAL A 23 9.21 2.46 1.79
CA VAL A 23 8.14 2.76 0.83
C VAL A 23 8.64 3.69 -0.27
N SER A 24 9.36 4.77 0.08
CA SER A 24 9.88 5.72 -0.91
C SER A 24 10.81 5.06 -1.94
N ARG A 25 11.64 4.10 -1.50
CA ARG A 25 12.55 3.37 -2.37
C ARG A 25 11.82 2.38 -3.28
N MET A 26 10.84 1.64 -2.76
CA MET A 26 10.03 0.74 -3.58
C MET A 26 9.24 1.51 -4.64
N LEU A 27 8.62 2.62 -4.26
CA LEU A 27 7.89 3.48 -5.19
C LEU A 27 8.82 4.09 -6.25
N ALA A 28 10.03 4.52 -5.88
CA ALA A 28 11.03 4.97 -6.86
C ALA A 28 11.40 3.87 -7.86
N MET A 29 11.66 2.64 -7.37
CA MET A 29 11.95 1.50 -8.24
C MET A 29 10.78 1.19 -9.20
N LEU A 30 9.54 1.17 -8.69
CA LEU A 30 8.36 0.94 -9.53
C LEU A 30 8.12 2.08 -10.54
N THR A 31 8.49 3.30 -10.17
CA THR A 31 8.45 4.47 -11.05
C THR A 31 9.47 4.35 -12.18
N ASP A 32 10.71 3.95 -11.87
CA ASP A 32 11.76 3.73 -12.87
C ASP A 32 11.38 2.60 -13.85
N MET A 33 10.66 1.59 -13.35
CA MET A 33 10.07 0.52 -14.15
C MET A 33 8.81 0.94 -14.93
N LYS A 34 8.43 2.23 -14.91
CA LYS A 34 7.23 2.79 -15.56
C LYS A 34 5.91 2.15 -15.11
N LEU A 35 5.87 1.54 -13.94
CA LEU A 35 4.67 0.93 -13.35
C LEU A 35 3.85 1.92 -12.52
N VAL A 36 4.45 3.05 -12.13
CA VAL A 36 3.79 4.11 -11.36
C VAL A 36 4.11 5.46 -12.02
N PRO A 37 3.12 6.33 -12.25
CA PRO A 37 3.36 7.64 -12.84
C PRO A 37 4.16 8.51 -11.87
N HIS A 38 5.17 9.20 -12.40
CA HIS A 38 5.83 10.28 -11.68
C HIS A 38 5.53 11.62 -12.34
N SER A 39 5.35 12.63 -11.50
CA SER A 39 5.38 14.03 -11.92
C SER A 39 6.60 14.67 -11.28
N HIS A 40 7.55 15.10 -12.10
CA HIS A 40 8.62 16.01 -11.67
C HIS A 40 7.98 17.37 -11.43
N PHE A 41 7.51 17.60 -10.20
CA PHE A 41 6.84 18.84 -9.80
C PHE A 41 7.87 19.97 -9.59
N GLY A 42 8.68 20.26 -10.61
CA GLY A 42 9.65 21.36 -10.65
C GLY A 42 10.75 21.35 -9.58
N MET A 43 10.86 20.29 -8.78
CA MET A 43 11.81 20.19 -7.68
C MET A 43 13.11 19.52 -8.14
N PRO A 44 14.30 20.04 -7.79
CA PRO A 44 15.57 19.37 -8.03
C PRO A 44 15.76 18.22 -7.03
N GLY A 45 16.11 17.01 -7.51
CA GLY A 45 16.38 15.86 -6.65
C GLY A 45 16.16 14.51 -7.35
N ASP A 46 16.41 13.43 -6.61
CA ASP A 46 16.13 12.05 -7.02
C ASP A 46 14.64 11.70 -6.82
N ILE A 47 14.10 10.76 -7.59
CA ILE A 47 12.69 10.31 -7.56
C ILE A 47 12.28 9.85 -6.15
N GLN A 48 13.21 9.25 -5.42
CA GLN A 48 13.01 8.85 -4.02
C GLN A 48 12.65 10.06 -3.13
N LYS A 49 13.30 11.21 -3.32
CA LYS A 49 13.06 12.42 -2.50
C LYS A 49 11.68 12.99 -2.75
N HIS A 50 11.24 13.04 -4.01
CA HIS A 50 9.89 13.50 -4.36
C HIS A 50 8.82 12.58 -3.76
N THR A 51 9.00 11.27 -3.90
CA THR A 51 8.07 10.28 -3.37
C THR A 51 8.00 10.34 -1.84
N LEU A 52 9.14 10.54 -1.17
CA LEU A 52 9.18 10.75 0.28
C LEU A 52 8.38 12.00 0.69
N VAL A 53 8.53 13.12 -0.03
CA VAL A 53 7.77 14.33 0.26
C VAL A 53 6.27 14.09 0.06
N TYR A 54 5.86 13.46 -1.05
CA TYR A 54 4.45 13.18 -1.32
C TYR A 54 3.81 12.28 -0.25
N THR A 55 4.52 11.23 0.16
CA THR A 55 4.03 10.31 1.20
C THR A 55 3.91 10.98 2.56
N ILE A 56 4.86 11.84 2.94
CA ILE A 56 4.79 12.59 4.21
C ILE A 56 3.65 13.63 4.18
N VAL A 57 3.49 14.37 3.08
CA VAL A 57 2.39 15.34 2.94
C VAL A 57 1.04 14.63 3.00
N LEU A 58 0.88 13.51 2.30
CA LEU A 58 -0.33 12.69 2.37
C LEU A 58 -0.59 12.20 3.80
N ALA A 59 0.44 11.71 4.49
CA ALA A 59 0.31 11.25 5.87
C ALA A 59 -0.12 12.40 6.81
N MET A 60 0.44 13.60 6.66
CA MET A 60 0.03 14.77 7.45
C MET A 60 -1.42 15.16 7.17
N VAL A 61 -1.82 15.19 5.90
CA VAL A 61 -3.22 15.46 5.51
C VAL A 61 -4.15 14.43 6.15
N LEU A 62 -3.87 13.14 6.01
CA LEU A 62 -4.67 12.08 6.63
C LEU A 62 -4.73 12.22 8.16
N THR A 63 -3.63 12.59 8.81
CA THR A 63 -3.57 12.78 10.27
C THR A 63 -4.40 13.97 10.75
N VAL A 64 -4.57 15.01 9.93
CA VAL A 64 -5.43 16.15 10.26
C VAL A 64 -6.92 15.80 10.10
N PHE A 65 -7.28 14.95 9.14
CA PHE A 65 -8.68 14.59 8.86
C PHE A 65 -9.18 13.36 9.63
N PHE A 66 -8.29 12.48 10.08
CA PHE A 66 -8.64 11.21 10.73
C PHE A 66 -7.95 11.06 12.09
N ASP A 67 -8.69 10.58 13.09
CA ASP A 67 -8.11 10.19 14.37
C ASP A 67 -7.22 8.95 14.24
N LEU A 68 -6.28 8.79 15.18
CA LEU A 68 -5.31 7.69 15.19
C LEU A 68 -5.96 6.29 15.07
N SER A 69 -7.11 6.07 15.71
CA SER A 69 -7.83 4.79 15.62
C SER A 69 -8.32 4.51 14.19
N ARG A 70 -8.81 5.54 13.48
CA ARG A 70 -9.30 5.40 12.10
C ARG A 70 -8.15 5.14 11.15
N ILE A 71 -7.04 5.85 11.30
CA ILE A 71 -5.84 5.65 10.48
C ILE A 71 -5.27 4.24 10.67
N ALA A 72 -5.15 3.78 11.91
CA ALA A 72 -4.71 2.42 12.21
C ALA A 72 -5.64 1.37 11.59
N SER A 73 -6.95 1.62 11.62
CA SER A 73 -7.94 0.70 11.05
C SER A 73 -7.92 0.67 9.53
N LEU A 74 -7.77 1.84 8.89
CA LEU A 74 -7.61 1.96 7.45
C LEU A 74 -6.34 1.22 6.99
N GLY A 75 -5.23 1.43 7.70
CA GLY A 75 -3.96 0.73 7.46
C GLY A 75 -4.10 -0.78 7.60
N ALA A 76 -4.76 -1.27 8.66
CA ALA A 76 -5.01 -2.70 8.86
C ALA A 76 -5.83 -3.31 7.72
N ILE A 77 -6.90 -2.65 7.29
CA ILE A 77 -7.74 -3.12 6.16
C ILE A 77 -6.92 -3.20 4.88
N PHE A 78 -6.19 -2.13 4.53
CA PHE A 78 -5.37 -2.12 3.32
C PHE A 78 -4.25 -3.15 3.36
N TYR A 79 -3.58 -3.32 4.51
CA TYR A 79 -2.51 -4.30 4.66
C TYR A 79 -3.02 -5.73 4.50
N ILE A 80 -4.12 -6.08 5.17
CA ILE A 80 -4.67 -7.45 5.08
C ILE A 80 -5.18 -7.74 3.67
N ILE A 81 -5.83 -6.78 3.00
CA ILE A 81 -6.28 -6.98 1.61
C ILE A 81 -5.09 -7.14 0.66
N MET A 82 -4.04 -6.33 0.85
CA MET A 82 -2.79 -6.46 0.09
C MET A 82 -2.17 -7.86 0.28
N ASP A 83 -2.07 -8.34 1.53
CA ASP A 83 -1.53 -9.68 1.84
C ASP A 83 -2.33 -10.78 1.14
N ILE A 84 -3.66 -10.74 1.21
CA ILE A 84 -4.53 -11.69 0.49
C ILE A 84 -4.25 -11.64 -1.02
N ALA A 85 -4.15 -10.45 -1.60
CA ALA A 85 -3.89 -10.27 -3.03
C ALA A 85 -2.51 -10.82 -3.44
N VAL A 86 -1.47 -10.55 -2.64
CA VAL A 86 -0.11 -11.05 -2.88
C VAL A 86 -0.06 -12.57 -2.73
N HIS A 87 -0.59 -13.13 -1.64
CA HIS A 87 -0.61 -14.58 -1.41
C HIS A 87 -1.39 -15.32 -2.51
N TRP A 88 -2.54 -14.78 -2.93
CA TRP A 88 -3.32 -15.32 -4.04
C TRP A 88 -2.57 -15.22 -5.37
N GLY A 89 -1.95 -14.07 -5.66
CA GLY A 89 -1.13 -13.86 -6.84
C GLY A 89 0.03 -14.85 -6.93
N VAL A 90 0.72 -15.07 -5.81
CA VAL A 90 1.79 -16.08 -5.72
C VAL A 90 1.23 -17.48 -5.93
N LEU A 91 0.12 -17.84 -5.27
CA LEU A 91 -0.49 -19.17 -5.38
C LEU A 91 -0.92 -19.50 -6.82
N ARG A 92 -1.49 -18.52 -7.53
CA ARG A 92 -2.05 -18.69 -8.87
C ARG A 92 -0.99 -18.59 -9.98
N PHE A 93 -0.09 -17.62 -9.92
CA PHE A 93 0.81 -17.27 -11.02
C PHE A 93 2.26 -17.73 -10.79
N LEU A 94 2.77 -17.56 -9.57
CA LEU A 94 4.22 -17.74 -9.30
C LEU A 94 4.58 -19.06 -8.61
N ARG A 95 3.61 -19.82 -8.09
CA ARG A 95 3.82 -21.02 -7.26
C ARG A 95 4.86 -21.98 -7.84
N LYS A 96 4.80 -22.24 -9.15
CA LYS A 96 5.68 -23.22 -9.81
C LYS A 96 7.11 -22.70 -9.99
N GLU A 97 7.30 -21.39 -10.17
CA GLU A 97 8.60 -20.78 -10.43
C GLU A 97 9.42 -20.66 -9.16
N ILE A 98 8.79 -20.24 -8.06
CA ILE A 98 9.47 -20.05 -6.77
C ILE A 98 9.37 -21.26 -5.83
N LYS A 99 8.80 -22.39 -6.31
CA LYS A 99 8.55 -23.62 -5.53
C LYS A 99 7.86 -23.36 -4.19
N ALA A 100 6.94 -22.40 -4.15
CA ALA A 100 6.26 -22.01 -2.92
C ALA A 100 5.39 -23.14 -2.37
N SER A 101 5.40 -23.31 -1.04
CA SER A 101 4.55 -24.29 -0.36
C SER A 101 3.10 -23.81 -0.37
N ALA A 102 2.27 -24.49 -1.16
CA ALA A 102 0.84 -24.16 -1.29
C ALA A 102 0.11 -24.17 0.06
N ILE A 103 0.51 -25.08 0.96
CA ILE A 103 -0.08 -25.19 2.28
C ILE A 103 0.08 -23.88 3.05
N VAL A 104 1.30 -23.33 3.13
CA VAL A 104 1.59 -22.12 3.89
C VAL A 104 0.80 -20.93 3.34
N LEU A 105 0.78 -20.76 2.02
CA LEU A 105 0.02 -19.68 1.35
C LEU A 105 -1.48 -19.80 1.60
N ILE A 106 -2.05 -21.00 1.50
CA ILE A 106 -3.48 -21.21 1.73
C ILE A 106 -3.84 -20.92 3.19
N THR A 107 -3.03 -21.39 4.16
CA THR A 107 -3.26 -21.06 5.56
C THR A 107 -3.13 -19.56 5.82
N ALA A 108 -2.17 -18.87 5.22
CA ALA A 108 -2.04 -17.41 5.36
C ALA A 108 -3.29 -16.69 4.88
N ILE A 109 -3.78 -17.01 3.67
CA ILE A 109 -5.01 -16.42 3.11
C ILE A 109 -6.21 -16.68 4.03
N ILE A 110 -6.35 -17.90 4.56
CA ILE A 110 -7.47 -18.24 5.47
C ILE A 110 -7.38 -17.39 6.74
N LEU A 111 -6.20 -17.25 7.34
CA LEU A 111 -6.00 -16.43 8.53
C LEU A 111 -6.30 -14.96 8.24
N ASP A 112 -5.83 -14.42 7.13
CA ASP A 112 -6.08 -13.04 6.70
C ASP A 112 -7.58 -12.77 6.54
N VAL A 113 -8.32 -13.69 5.90
CA VAL A 113 -9.78 -13.58 5.73
C VAL A 113 -10.52 -13.63 7.07
N ILE A 114 -10.09 -14.50 8.00
CA ILE A 114 -10.68 -14.59 9.35
C ILE A 114 -10.44 -13.28 10.11
N VAL A 115 -9.20 -12.77 10.09
CA VAL A 115 -8.83 -11.53 10.78
C VAL A 115 -9.57 -10.33 10.18
N LEU A 116 -9.61 -10.22 8.85
CA LEU A 116 -10.34 -9.16 8.15
C LEU A 116 -11.84 -9.22 8.46
N GLY A 117 -12.45 -10.40 8.39
CA GLY A 117 -13.87 -10.61 8.70
C GLY A 117 -14.21 -10.18 10.13
N ALA A 118 -13.44 -10.64 11.11
CA ALA A 118 -13.62 -10.25 12.50
C ALA A 118 -13.42 -8.74 12.70
N PHE A 119 -12.39 -8.17 12.10
CA PHE A 119 -12.08 -6.74 12.20
C PHE A 119 -13.19 -5.86 11.61
N LEU A 120 -13.71 -6.21 10.43
CA LEU A 120 -14.79 -5.51 9.77
C LEU A 120 -16.10 -5.59 10.57
N LEU A 121 -16.42 -6.74 11.18
CA LEU A 121 -17.60 -6.86 12.04
C LEU A 121 -17.51 -5.92 13.26
N VAL A 122 -16.36 -5.87 13.93
CA VAL A 122 -16.13 -4.95 15.05
C VAL A 122 -16.24 -3.50 14.60
N LYS A 123 -15.69 -3.15 13.44
CA LYS A 123 -15.76 -1.79 12.90
C LYS A 123 -17.13 -1.38 12.38
N ALA A 124 -17.92 -2.31 11.85
CA ALA A 124 -19.29 -2.03 11.42
C ALA A 124 -20.18 -1.56 12.58
N GLN A 125 -19.91 -2.04 13.79
CA GLN A 125 -20.67 -1.65 14.98
C GLN A 125 -20.16 -0.34 15.62
N THR A 126 -18.86 -0.05 15.49
CA THR A 126 -18.19 1.03 16.24
C THR A 126 -17.88 2.28 15.41
N ASP A 127 -17.52 2.12 14.14
CA ASP A 127 -17.13 3.22 13.26
C ASP A 127 -17.32 2.86 11.78
N MET A 128 -18.55 3.04 11.30
CA MET A 128 -18.93 2.74 9.91
C MET A 128 -18.18 3.61 8.88
N LEU A 129 -17.72 4.79 9.27
CA LEU A 129 -16.98 5.69 8.36
C LEU A 129 -15.69 5.03 7.87
N VAL A 130 -15.02 4.24 8.71
CA VAL A 130 -13.80 3.51 8.32
C VAL A 130 -14.09 2.53 7.18
N ILE A 131 -15.24 1.85 7.21
CA ILE A 131 -15.62 0.90 6.15
C ILE A 131 -15.88 1.65 4.84
N TYR A 132 -16.64 2.74 4.87
CA TYR A 132 -16.89 3.54 3.67
C TYR A 132 -15.61 4.14 3.08
N VAL A 133 -14.74 4.70 3.92
CA VAL A 133 -13.48 5.33 3.46
C VAL A 133 -12.50 4.29 2.94
N SER A 134 -12.38 3.12 3.59
CA SER A 134 -11.54 2.04 3.09
C SER A 134 -12.04 1.48 1.75
N LEU A 135 -13.36 1.29 1.60
CA LEU A 135 -13.94 0.88 0.33
C LEU A 135 -13.70 1.92 -0.76
N ALA A 136 -13.96 3.20 -0.47
CA ALA A 136 -13.72 4.30 -1.40
C ALA A 136 -12.24 4.40 -1.80
N GLY A 137 -11.33 4.29 -0.82
CA GLY A 137 -9.88 4.29 -1.06
C GLY A 137 -9.44 3.10 -1.91
N MET A 138 -9.99 1.91 -1.69
CA MET A 138 -9.69 0.72 -2.48
C MET A 138 -10.17 0.87 -3.93
N VAL A 139 -11.39 1.36 -4.14
CA VAL A 139 -11.92 1.67 -5.47
C VAL A 139 -11.05 2.72 -6.16
N PHE A 140 -10.63 3.76 -5.43
CA PHE A 140 -9.77 4.81 -5.95
C PHE A 140 -8.41 4.26 -6.42
N VAL A 141 -7.75 3.44 -5.60
CA VAL A 141 -6.48 2.79 -5.95
C VAL A 141 -6.64 1.89 -7.17
N PHE A 142 -7.63 1.00 -7.16
CA PHE A 142 -7.85 0.04 -8.26
C PHE A 142 -8.25 0.73 -9.57
N ALA A 143 -9.07 1.78 -9.50
CA ALA A 143 -9.43 2.58 -10.67
C ALA A 143 -8.21 3.33 -11.22
N GLY A 144 -7.39 3.92 -10.35
CA GLY A 144 -6.14 4.59 -10.72
C GLY A 144 -5.17 3.64 -11.43
N GLU A 145 -4.94 2.46 -10.85
CA GLU A 145 -4.11 1.41 -11.43
C GLU A 145 -4.64 0.97 -12.80
N ARG A 146 -5.93 0.66 -12.91
CA ARG A 146 -6.53 0.18 -14.16
C ARG A 146 -6.50 1.23 -15.27
N LEU A 147 -6.73 2.50 -14.94
CA LEU A 147 -6.64 3.60 -15.91
C LEU A 147 -5.21 3.81 -16.39
N PHE A 148 -4.24 3.69 -15.49
CA PHE A 148 -2.82 3.84 -15.80
C PHE A 148 -2.32 2.71 -16.73
N LEU A 149 -2.56 1.45 -16.36
CA LEU A 149 -2.18 0.28 -17.17
C LEU A 149 -2.82 0.31 -18.57
N LYS A 150 -4.08 0.75 -18.68
CA LYS A 150 -4.78 0.86 -19.97
C LYS A 150 -4.14 1.90 -20.90
N HIS A 151 -3.62 3.01 -20.37
CA HIS A 151 -2.95 4.04 -21.19
C HIS A 151 -1.54 3.61 -21.59
N TYR A 152 -0.84 2.85 -20.76
CA TYR A 152 0.51 2.38 -21.06
C TYR A 152 0.52 1.30 -22.16
N SER A 153 -0.37 0.30 -22.11
CA SER A 153 -0.47 -0.73 -23.16
C SER A 153 -0.80 -0.18 -24.55
N ARG A 154 -1.43 0.99 -24.65
CA ARG A 154 -1.77 1.61 -25.94
C ARG A 154 -0.60 2.37 -26.58
N SER A 155 0.40 2.78 -25.80
CA SER A 155 1.57 3.52 -26.28
C SER A 155 2.65 2.60 -26.86
N ASP A 156 2.69 1.32 -26.46
CA ASP A 156 3.67 0.34 -26.97
C ASP A 156 3.26 -0.25 -28.34
N GLU A 157 1.96 -0.36 -28.63
CA GLU A 157 1.46 -0.77 -29.96
C GLU A 157 1.70 0.28 -31.06
N GLY A 158 1.96 1.53 -30.69
CA GLY A 158 2.19 2.64 -31.63
C GLY A 158 3.59 2.71 -32.22
N HIS A 159 4.57 1.96 -31.70
CA HIS A 159 5.96 2.01 -32.16
C HIS A 159 6.39 0.79 -33.00
N SER A 160 5.53 -0.21 -33.19
CA SER A 160 5.85 -1.41 -34.00
C SER A 160 5.45 -1.29 -35.49
N HIS A 161 4.84 -0.18 -35.91
CA HIS A 161 4.38 0.04 -37.28
C HIS A 161 5.08 1.21 -38.02
N GLY A 162 6.29 1.57 -37.61
CA GLY A 162 7.01 2.68 -38.21
C GLY A 162 8.54 2.60 -38.13
N ALA A 163 9.13 1.60 -38.79
CA ALA A 163 10.42 1.65 -39.49
C ALA A 163 10.65 0.32 -40.23
#